data_AF-A0A0C3BMS5-F1
#
_entry.id   AF-A0A0C3BMS5-F1
#
_cell.length_a   1.000
_cell.length_b   1.000
_cell.length_c   1.000
_cell.angle_alpha   90.00
_cell.angle_beta   90.00
_cell.angle_gamma   90.00
#
_symmetry.space_group_name_H-M   'P 1'
#
loop_
_entity.id
_entity.type
_entity.pdbx_description
1 polymer ?
#
loop_
_entity_poly.entity_id
_entity_poly.type
_entity_poly.pdbx_seq_one_letter_code
_entity_poly.pdbx_strand_id
1 'polypeptide(L)'
;MSTSCEGIRIALKACLIRSDCVLRQNHLPSECLKDHFEGLPDECKQLRQSLFECKRGMLDMRNRFRGNPGAKISNRLLEEQEQESA
;
A
#
# COMPACT_ATOMS: atom_id res chain seq x y z
N MET A 1 -1.63 4.70 15.19
CA MET A 1 -1.23 3.47 14.45
C MET A 1 0.11 3.75 13.81
N SER A 2 1.08 2.85 13.93
CA SER A 2 2.49 3.06 13.52
C SER A 2 2.59 3.61 12.10
N THR A 3 3.23 4.77 11.94
CA THR A 3 3.41 5.53 10.69
C THR A 3 4.27 4.82 9.65
N SER A 4 4.91 3.71 10.02
CA SER A 4 5.96 3.04 9.25
C SER A 4 5.52 2.43 7.91
N CYS A 5 4.23 2.24 7.65
CA CYS A 5 3.73 1.73 6.36
C CYS A 5 2.66 2.64 5.73
N GLU A 6 2.56 3.89 6.19
CA GLU A 6 1.45 4.77 5.80
C GLU A 6 1.55 5.22 4.33
N GLY A 7 2.74 5.47 3.79
CA GLY A 7 2.94 5.81 2.39
C GLY A 7 2.45 4.74 1.42
N ILE A 8 2.83 3.49 1.68
CA ILE A 8 2.33 2.35 0.88
C ILE A 8 0.81 2.25 1.00
N ARG A 9 0.25 2.53 2.19
CA ARG A 9 -1.20 2.47 2.43
C ARG A 9 -1.95 3.57 1.67
N ILE A 10 -1.42 4.79 1.63
CA ILE A 10 -1.98 5.91 0.88
C ILE A 10 -1.91 5.62 -0.61
N ALA A 11 -0.75 5.19 -1.12
CA ALA A 11 -0.57 4.81 -2.51
C ALA A 11 -1.55 3.70 -2.93
N LEU A 12 -1.74 2.67 -2.09
CA LEU A 12 -2.72 1.61 -2.32
C LEU A 12 -4.15 2.17 -2.42
N LYS A 13 -4.55 3.05 -1.50
CA LYS A 13 -5.89 3.68 -1.55
C LYS A 13 -6.07 4.48 -2.83
N ALA A 14 -5.08 5.27 -3.22
CA ALA A 14 -5.11 6.06 -4.45
C ALA A 14 -5.26 5.15 -5.68
N CYS A 15 -4.53 4.03 -5.71
CA CYS A 15 -4.62 3.03 -6.78
C CYS A 15 -6.04 2.43 -6.86
N LEU A 16 -6.64 2.08 -5.72
CA LEU A 16 -7.98 1.48 -5.67
C LEU A 16 -9.06 2.44 -6.18
N ILE A 17 -9.00 3.71 -5.80
CA ILE A 17 -10.00 4.72 -6.22
C ILE A 17 -9.96 4.92 -7.75
N ARG A 18 -8.78 4.78 -8.37
CA ARG A 18 -8.63 4.86 -9.84
C ARG A 18 -8.96 3.55 -10.56
N SER A 19 -9.03 2.44 -9.85
CA SER A 19 -9.26 1.12 -10.45
C SER A 19 -10.70 0.94 -10.93
N ASP A 20 -10.87 0.09 -11.94
CA ASP A 20 -12.19 -0.23 -12.50
C ASP A 20 -13.15 -0.85 -11.47
N CYS A 21 -12.65 -1.53 -10.44
CA CYS A 21 -13.51 -2.13 -9.41
C CYS A 21 -14.32 -1.05 -8.65
N VAL A 22 -13.72 0.10 -8.37
CA VAL A 22 -14.42 1.20 -7.71
C VAL A 22 -15.18 2.05 -8.73
N LEU A 23 -14.56 2.37 -9.88
CA LEU A 23 -15.17 3.27 -10.87
C LEU A 23 -16.31 2.64 -11.69
N ARG A 24 -16.20 1.36 -12.06
CA ARG A 24 -17.21 0.67 -12.88
C ARG A 24 -18.26 -0.02 -12.03
N GLN A 25 -17.82 -0.74 -11.01
CA GLN A 25 -18.70 -1.63 -10.23
C GLN A 25 -19.26 -0.94 -8.98
N ASN A 26 -18.77 0.26 -8.63
CA ASN A 26 -19.15 1.02 -7.42
C ASN A 26 -18.99 0.21 -6.12
N HIS A 27 -18.06 -0.75 -6.09
CA HIS A 27 -17.76 -1.49 -4.88
C HIS A 27 -16.90 -0.68 -3.92
N LEU A 28 -16.98 -1.02 -2.63
CA LEU A 28 -16.08 -0.40 -1.66
C LEU A 28 -14.64 -0.86 -1.94
N PRO A 29 -13.63 0.02 -1.78
CA PRO A 29 -12.22 -0.36 -1.94
C PRO A 29 -11.79 -1.56 -1.09
N SER A 30 -12.48 -1.79 0.03
CA SER A 30 -12.24 -2.95 0.91
C SER A 30 -12.81 -4.26 0.37
N GLU A 31 -13.92 -4.21 -0.38
CA GLU A 31 -14.51 -5.37 -1.07
C GLU A 31 -13.68 -5.72 -2.30
N CYS A 32 -13.22 -4.73 -3.05
CA CYS A 32 -12.30 -4.93 -4.18
C CYS A 32 -11.03 -5.70 -3.80
N LEU A 33 -10.52 -5.50 -2.58
CA LEU A 33 -9.37 -6.22 -2.06
C LEU A 33 -9.70 -7.65 -1.61
N LYS A 34 -10.94 -7.95 -1.22
CA LYS A 34 -11.31 -9.27 -0.70
C LYS A 34 -11.81 -10.19 -1.80
N ASP A 35 -12.73 -9.69 -2.61
CA ASP A 35 -13.57 -10.52 -3.48
C ASP A 35 -13.20 -10.36 -4.96
N HIS A 36 -12.55 -9.24 -5.33
CA HIS A 36 -12.23 -8.92 -6.74
C HIS A 36 -10.74 -8.70 -6.98
N PHE A 37 -9.88 -9.47 -6.31
CA PHE A 37 -8.43 -9.30 -6.42
C PHE A 37 -7.87 -9.59 -7.83
N GLU A 38 -8.45 -10.55 -8.55
CA GLU A 38 -7.95 -10.98 -9.86
C GLU A 38 -8.13 -9.89 -10.95
N GLY A 39 -9.23 -9.15 -10.88
CA GLY A 39 -9.56 -8.07 -11.83
C GLY A 39 -8.87 -6.73 -11.55
N LEU A 40 -8.06 -6.63 -10.50
CA LEU A 40 -7.30 -5.41 -10.20
C LEU A 40 -6.07 -5.26 -11.10
N PRO A 41 -5.67 -4.03 -11.43
CA PRO A 41 -4.42 -3.78 -12.15
C PRO A 41 -3.21 -4.22 -11.32
N ASP A 42 -2.15 -4.62 -12.02
CA ASP A 42 -0.95 -5.20 -11.40
C ASP A 42 -0.27 -4.24 -10.42
N GLU A 43 -0.32 -2.94 -10.69
CA GLU A 43 0.18 -1.90 -9.77
C GLU A 43 -0.47 -1.99 -8.38
N CYS A 44 -1.80 -2.12 -8.32
CA CYS A 44 -2.51 -2.23 -7.05
C CYS A 44 -2.20 -3.56 -6.35
N LYS A 45 -1.98 -4.64 -7.11
CA LYS A 45 -1.58 -5.95 -6.57
C LYS A 45 -0.19 -5.89 -5.95
N GLN A 46 0.76 -5.23 -6.61
CA GLN A 46 2.12 -4.99 -6.08
C GLN A 46 2.10 -4.11 -4.83
N LEU A 47 1.30 -3.04 -4.81
CA LEU A 47 1.14 -2.19 -3.63
C LEU A 47 0.54 -2.97 -2.44
N ARG A 48 -0.38 -3.90 -2.69
CA ARG A 48 -0.91 -4.77 -1.63
C ARG A 48 0.17 -5.68 -1.06
N GLN A 49 0.96 -6.29 -1.94
CA GLN A 49 2.05 -7.18 -1.53
C GLN A 49 3.10 -6.43 -0.70
N SER A 50 3.55 -5.27 -1.17
CA SER A 50 4.50 -4.44 -0.43
C SER A 50 3.96 -3.99 0.93
N LEU A 51 2.66 -3.69 1.05
CA LEU A 51 2.02 -3.39 2.33
C LEU A 51 2.10 -4.61 3.28
N PHE A 52 1.79 -5.79 2.76
CA PHE A 52 1.86 -7.03 3.54
C PHE A 52 3.28 -7.30 4.02
N GLU A 53 4.28 -7.15 3.13
CA GLU A 53 5.69 -7.29 3.47
C GLU A 53 6.17 -6.24 4.48
N CYS A 54 5.73 -4.99 4.35
CA CYS A 54 6.02 -3.93 5.31
C CYS A 54 5.50 -4.28 6.71
N LYS A 55 4.24 -4.70 6.82
CA LYS A 55 3.64 -5.13 8.10
C LYS A 55 4.32 -6.37 8.67
N ARG A 56 4.61 -7.37 7.83
CA ARG A 56 5.33 -8.57 8.23
C ARG A 56 6.73 -8.23 8.74
N GLY A 57 7.43 -7.32 8.07
CA GLY A 57 8.75 -6.84 8.44
C GLY A 57 8.79 -6.09 9.77
N MET A 58 7.68 -5.47 10.19
CA MET A 58 7.55 -4.85 11.53
C MET A 58 7.52 -5.88 12.66
N LEU A 59 7.01 -7.08 12.40
CA LEU A 59 6.93 -8.17 13.37
C LEU A 59 8.20 -9.02 13.40
N ASP A 60 9.05 -8.93 12.37
CA ASP A 60 10.30 -9.66 12.29
C ASP A 60 11.38 -9.04 13.19
N MET A 61 11.82 -9.80 14.19
CA MET A 61 12.84 -9.38 15.15
C MET A 61 14.20 -9.09 14.49
N ARG A 62 14.51 -9.71 13.35
CA ARG A 62 15.76 -9.46 12.61
C ARG A 62 15.85 -8.03 12.08
N ASN A 63 14.69 -7.42 11.81
CA ASN A 63 14.60 -6.05 11.31
C ASN A 63 14.73 -5.00 12.42
N ARG A 64 14.74 -5.39 13.71
CA ARG A 64 14.96 -4.45 14.82
C ARG A 64 16.33 -3.77 14.75
N PHE A 65 17.35 -4.52 14.34
CA PHE A 65 18.73 -4.00 14.25
C PHE A 65 19.05 -3.40 12.88
N ARG A 66 18.54 -3.99 11.80
CA ARG A 66 18.84 -3.57 10.41
C ARG A 66 17.85 -2.54 9.85
N GLY A 67 16.72 -2.37 10.51
CA GLY A 67 15.57 -1.62 10.03
C GLY A 67 14.71 -2.43 9.06
N ASN A 68 13.40 -2.14 9.05
CA ASN A 68 12.46 -2.76 8.13
C ASN A 68 12.60 -2.14 6.72
N PRO A 69 12.98 -2.90 5.68
CA PRO A 69 13.10 -2.37 4.32
C PRO A 69 11.77 -1.83 3.78
N GLY A 70 10.65 -2.50 4.09
CA GLY A 70 9.32 -2.03 3.67
C GLY A 70 8.95 -0.68 4.28
N ALA A 71 9.40 -0.41 5.51
CA ALA A 71 9.17 0.88 6.14
C ALA A 71 10.00 2.01 5.50
N LYS A 72 11.22 1.71 5.04
CA LYS A 72 12.04 2.67 4.30
C LYS A 72 11.38 3.05 2.96
N ILE A 73 10.83 2.07 2.25
CA ILE A 73 10.08 2.30 1.02
C ILE A 73 8.85 3.16 1.29
N SER A 74 8.10 2.84 2.35
CA SER A 74 6.93 3.64 2.74
C SER A 74 7.28 5.11 3.00
N ASN A 75 8.40 5.41 3.63
CA ASN A 75 8.78 6.79 3.90
C ASN A 75 9.14 7.54 2.62
N ARG A 76 9.84 6.90 1.66
CA ARG A 76 10.10 7.51 0.34
C ARG A 76 8.81 7.82 -0.41
N LEU A 77 7.85 6.91 -0.40
CA LEU A 77 6.55 7.14 -1.03
C LEU A 77 5.80 8.31 -0.38
N LEU A 78 5.93 8.52 0.94
CA LEU A 78 5.36 9.70 1.61
C LEU A 78 6.06 10.99 1.14
N GLU A 79 7.39 10.98 1.08
CA GLU A 79 8.18 12.12 0.58
C GLU A 79 7.83 12.48 -0.87
N GLU A 80 7.65 11.48 -1.73
CA GLU A 80 7.22 11.66 -3.13
C GLU A 80 5.81 12.26 -3.23
N GLN A 81 4.87 11.81 -2.38
CA GLN A 81 3.51 12.36 -2.33
C GLN A 81 3.49 13.81 -1.82
N GLU A 82 4.36 14.16 -0.88
CA GLU A 82 4.51 15.54 -0.41
C GLU A 82 5.08 16.45 -1.51
N GLN A 83 6.03 15.96 -2.30
CA GLN A 83 6.62 16.71 -3.42
C GLN A 83 5.66 16.97 -4.58
N GLU A 84 4.68 16.09 -4.83
CA GLU A 84 3.62 16.31 -5.84
C GLU A 84 2.55 17.33 -5.39
N SER A 85 2.56 17.73 -4.11
CA SER A 85 1.56 18.64 -3.53
C SER A 85 2.02 20.10 -3.38
N ALA A 86 3.27 20.41 -3.75
CA ALA A 86 3.88 21.74 -3.70
C ALA A 86 4.06 22.34 -5.10
#